data_AF-A0A5D0N0F0-F1
#
_entry.id   AF-A0A5D0N0F0-F1
#
_cell.length_a   1.000
_cell.length_b   1.000
_cell.length_c   1.000
_cell.angle_alpha   90.00
_cell.angle_beta   90.00
_cell.angle_gamma   90.00
#
_symmetry.space_group_name_H-M   'P 1'
#
loop_
_entity.id
_entity.type
_entity.pdbx_description
1 polymer ?
#
loop_
_entity_poly.entity_id
_entity_poly.type
_entity_poly.pdbx_seq_one_letter_code
_entity_poly.pdbx_strand_id
1 'polypeptide(L)'
;MAPGKPAAKNRAAAWAVWLTIGLVVAGCVAAGVLNNDGDTTVAAPAADERADSVAILQRTSAEQGLCYGWELVDYYDYGDPLNVGSNLGDGVAVEENPACPRWVQVTANIGYVSESSESNDFARIQVTGSPDIDSADLWQVERGLERLGLTEDVFVDDPGWAVTRAAVMLPLLAVEAGLAEPADTPVPAAASPSPLPDAGSDYLRDRWGWLLATVGLLLLAALFVTVGVVQRRRQRRVVVPAQRAGAGAAGRTREKA
;
A
#
# COMPACT_ATOMS: atom_id res chain seq x y z
N MET A 1 -17.37 45.89 50.10
CA MET A 1 -17.96 45.35 48.86
C MET A 1 -16.89 45.34 47.78
N ALA A 2 -16.47 44.15 47.35
CA ALA A 2 -15.40 43.96 46.38
C ALA A 2 -15.92 44.07 44.93
N PRO A 3 -15.15 44.64 43.98
CA PRO A 3 -15.53 44.65 42.58
C PRO A 3 -15.19 43.31 41.91
N GLY A 4 -16.18 42.69 41.27
CA GLY A 4 -16.03 41.45 40.51
C GLY A 4 -15.24 41.65 39.23
N LYS A 5 -14.23 40.79 39.01
CA LYS A 5 -13.46 40.68 37.75
C LYS A 5 -14.37 40.28 36.57
N PRO A 6 -14.17 40.84 35.36
CA PRO A 6 -14.86 40.35 34.17
C PRO A 6 -14.30 38.98 33.75
N ALA A 7 -15.21 38.05 33.46
CA ALA A 7 -14.89 36.70 33.03
C ALA A 7 -14.29 36.69 31.62
N ALA A 8 -12.96 36.53 31.55
CA ALA A 8 -12.26 36.16 30.32
C ALA A 8 -12.69 34.75 29.91
N LYS A 9 -13.60 34.60 28.95
CA LYS A 9 -13.94 33.28 28.40
C LYS A 9 -14.21 33.36 26.90
N ASN A 10 -13.59 32.41 26.18
CA ASN A 10 -13.84 31.99 24.79
C ASN A 10 -12.85 32.44 23.70
N ARG A 11 -11.71 33.05 24.02
CA ARG A 11 -10.60 33.18 23.05
C ARG A 11 -9.73 31.91 23.00
N ALA A 12 -9.53 31.26 24.15
CA ALA A 12 -8.72 30.04 24.26
C ALA A 12 -9.29 28.84 23.48
N ALA A 13 -10.62 28.65 23.51
CA ALA A 13 -11.27 27.53 22.81
C ALA A 13 -11.25 27.68 21.27
N ALA A 14 -11.38 28.92 20.77
CA ALA A 14 -11.27 29.17 19.33
C ALA A 14 -9.82 29.04 18.84
N TRP A 15 -8.85 29.46 19.66
CA TRP A 15 -7.43 29.33 19.34
C TRP A 15 -6.97 27.87 19.33
N ALA A 16 -7.48 27.05 20.27
CA ALA A 16 -7.20 25.61 20.30
C ALA A 16 -7.69 24.87 19.04
N VAL A 17 -8.87 25.22 18.51
CA VAL A 17 -9.42 24.60 17.29
C VAL A 17 -8.58 24.98 16.05
N TRP A 18 -8.18 26.25 15.92
CA TRP A 18 -7.31 26.68 14.82
C TRP A 18 -5.92 26.07 14.90
N LEU A 19 -5.38 25.89 16.11
CA LEU A 19 -4.13 25.16 16.32
C LEU A 19 -4.23 23.70 15.90
N THR A 20 -5.31 23.00 16.26
CA THR A 20 -5.49 21.60 15.85
C THR A 20 -5.60 21.44 14.34
N ILE A 21 -6.33 22.32 13.65
CA ILE A 21 -6.43 22.29 12.18
C ILE A 21 -5.06 22.62 11.56
N GLY A 22 -4.38 23.65 12.06
CA GLY A 22 -3.05 24.02 11.58
C GLY A 22 -2.02 22.92 11.77
N LEU A 23 -2.07 22.19 12.89
CA LEU A 23 -1.13 21.10 13.20
C LEU A 23 -1.41 19.84 12.37
N VAL A 24 -2.68 19.54 12.08
CA VAL A 24 -3.04 18.45 11.15
C VAL A 24 -2.62 18.78 9.72
N VAL A 25 -2.91 20.00 9.24
CA VAL A 25 -2.51 20.42 7.89
C VAL A 25 -0.99 20.50 7.77
N ALA A 26 -0.30 21.07 8.76
CA ALA A 26 1.16 21.10 8.78
C ALA A 26 1.77 19.69 8.89
N GLY A 27 1.14 18.77 9.62
CA GLY A 27 1.55 17.37 9.69
C GLY A 27 1.39 16.65 8.35
N CYS A 28 0.27 16.84 7.65
CA CYS A 28 0.06 16.28 6.32
C CYS A 28 0.99 16.88 5.26
N VAL A 29 1.26 18.19 5.32
CA VAL A 29 2.19 18.86 4.41
C VAL A 29 3.64 18.49 4.72
N ALA A 30 4.02 18.40 6.00
CA ALA A 30 5.36 17.95 6.39
C ALA A 30 5.60 16.48 6.03
N ALA A 31 4.60 15.60 6.16
CA ALA A 31 4.70 14.23 5.67
C ALA A 31 4.84 14.16 4.14
N GLY A 32 4.19 15.08 3.39
CA GLY A 32 4.37 15.17 1.94
C GLY A 32 5.71 15.77 1.51
N VAL A 33 6.26 16.72 2.28
CA VAL A 33 7.54 17.40 1.95
C VAL A 33 8.76 16.61 2.43
N LEU A 34 8.63 15.81 3.49
CA LEU A 34 9.71 14.95 3.99
C LEU A 34 9.83 13.62 3.24
N ASN A 35 8.89 13.31 2.34
CA ASN A 35 8.93 12.12 1.47
C ASN A 35 9.49 12.43 0.07
N ASN A 36 10.25 13.52 -0.06
CA ASN A 36 10.74 14.06 -1.33
C ASN A 36 12.21 13.69 -1.57
N ASP A 37 12.56 12.43 -1.35
CA ASP A 37 13.79 11.85 -1.89
C ASP A 37 13.36 10.82 -2.92
N GLY A 38 13.67 11.10 -4.20
CA GLY A 38 13.46 10.19 -5.32
C GLY A 38 14.35 8.97 -5.13
N ASP A 39 13.86 8.02 -4.34
CA ASP A 39 14.58 6.81 -3.97
C ASP A 39 14.72 5.92 -5.20
N THR A 40 15.93 5.88 -5.76
CA THR A 40 16.29 5.01 -6.89
C THR A 40 16.69 3.61 -6.40
N THR A 41 16.48 3.28 -5.12
CA THR A 41 16.86 1.99 -4.57
C THR A 41 15.87 0.91 -5.02
N VAL A 42 16.40 -0.16 -5.62
CA VAL A 42 15.61 -1.36 -5.94
C VAL A 42 15.35 -2.14 -4.65
N ALA A 43 14.08 -2.40 -4.35
CA ALA A 43 13.70 -3.17 -3.17
C ALA A 43 13.92 -4.68 -3.40
N ALA A 44 14.66 -5.32 -2.49
CA ALA A 44 14.78 -6.78 -2.48
C ALA A 44 13.46 -7.46 -2.05
N PRO A 45 13.20 -8.70 -2.48
CA PRO A 45 12.01 -9.45 -2.05
C PRO A 45 11.92 -9.58 -0.53
N ALA A 46 10.71 -9.63 0.01
CA ALA A 46 10.50 -9.82 1.44
C ALA A 46 10.93 -11.23 1.89
N ALA A 47 11.31 -11.39 3.16
CA ALA A 47 11.88 -12.65 3.65
C ALA A 47 10.89 -13.83 3.60
N ASP A 48 9.61 -13.56 3.81
CA ASP A 48 8.52 -14.52 3.66
C ASP A 48 8.28 -14.90 2.19
N GLU A 49 8.30 -13.94 1.27
CA GLU A 49 8.20 -14.20 -0.18
C GLU A 49 9.33 -15.12 -0.68
N ARG A 50 10.57 -14.89 -0.21
CA ARG A 50 11.70 -15.76 -0.53
C ARG A 50 11.51 -17.14 0.06
N ALA A 51 11.16 -17.25 1.34
CA ALA A 51 10.97 -18.52 2.02
C ALA A 51 9.87 -19.38 1.36
N ASP A 52 8.73 -18.77 1.02
CA ASP A 52 7.63 -19.45 0.35
C ASP A 52 8.01 -19.88 -1.07
N SER A 53 8.72 -19.01 -1.81
CA SER A 53 9.21 -19.34 -3.15
C SER A 53 10.19 -20.51 -3.13
N VAL A 54 11.18 -20.51 -2.21
CA VAL A 54 12.10 -21.64 -2.02
C VAL A 54 11.34 -22.93 -1.78
N ALA A 55 10.35 -22.93 -0.88
CA ALA A 55 9.59 -24.13 -0.55
C ALA A 55 8.80 -24.69 -1.74
N ILE A 56 8.26 -23.81 -2.59
CA ILE A 56 7.58 -24.21 -3.84
C ILE A 56 8.59 -24.80 -4.83
N LEU A 57 9.69 -24.08 -5.09
CA LEU A 57 10.71 -24.49 -6.05
C LEU A 57 11.41 -25.80 -5.66
N GLN A 58 11.62 -26.03 -4.35
CA GLN A 58 12.14 -27.28 -3.82
C GLN A 58 11.27 -28.48 -4.21
N ARG A 59 9.96 -28.35 -4.01
CA ARG A 59 9.01 -29.42 -4.31
C ARG A 59 8.96 -29.70 -5.81
N THR A 60 8.76 -28.66 -6.62
CA THR A 60 8.63 -28.83 -8.07
C THR A 60 9.93 -29.31 -8.71
N SER A 61 11.08 -28.83 -8.25
CA SER A 61 12.39 -29.30 -8.72
C SER A 61 12.59 -30.79 -8.44
N ALA A 62 12.19 -31.27 -7.26
CA ALA A 62 12.28 -32.69 -6.91
C ALA A 62 11.39 -33.59 -7.79
N GLU A 63 10.24 -33.07 -8.23
CA GLU A 63 9.30 -33.79 -9.10
C GLU A 63 9.72 -33.75 -10.58
N GLN A 64 10.26 -32.63 -11.04
CA GLN A 64 10.54 -32.36 -12.46
C GLN A 64 11.99 -32.64 -12.86
N GLY A 65 12.90 -32.79 -11.89
CA GLY A 65 14.33 -33.02 -12.15
C GLY A 65 15.06 -31.82 -12.75
N LEU A 66 14.49 -30.61 -12.67
CA LEU A 66 15.07 -29.37 -13.16
C LEU A 66 15.21 -28.37 -11.99
N CYS A 67 16.33 -27.67 -11.90
CA CYS A 67 16.50 -26.62 -10.90
C CYS A 67 15.88 -25.30 -11.36
N TYR A 68 15.36 -24.54 -10.41
CA TYR A 68 14.68 -23.27 -10.66
C TYR A 68 15.21 -22.21 -9.71
N GLY A 69 15.43 -21.01 -10.22
CA GLY A 69 15.91 -19.91 -9.40
C GLY A 69 15.50 -18.54 -9.89
N TRP A 70 15.96 -17.54 -9.15
CA TRP A 70 15.81 -16.14 -9.49
C TRP A 70 17.03 -15.33 -9.12
N GLU A 71 17.18 -14.21 -9.82
CA GLU A 71 18.19 -13.21 -9.59
C GLU A 71 17.58 -11.83 -9.82
N LEU A 72 17.75 -10.95 -8.83
CA LEU A 72 17.37 -9.55 -8.90
C LEU A 72 18.64 -8.71 -8.92
N VAL A 73 18.75 -7.86 -9.93
CA VAL A 73 19.91 -7.00 -10.18
C VAL A 73 19.44 -5.55 -10.26
N ASP A 74 20.17 -4.65 -9.60
CA ASP A 74 20.05 -3.22 -9.84
C ASP A 74 20.88 -2.86 -11.08
N TYR A 75 20.25 -2.28 -12.09
CA TYR A 75 20.89 -1.92 -13.36
C TYR A 75 22.10 -1.02 -13.20
N TYR A 76 22.06 -0.14 -12.20
CA TYR A 76 23.12 0.83 -11.95
C TYR A 76 24.18 0.32 -10.98
N ASP A 77 23.92 -0.78 -10.27
CA ASP A 77 24.91 -1.49 -9.47
C ASP A 77 25.57 -2.60 -10.31
N TYR A 78 26.78 -2.32 -10.81
CA TYR A 78 27.56 -3.26 -11.63
C TYR A 78 28.22 -4.39 -10.81
N GLY A 79 27.76 -4.63 -9.58
CA GLY A 79 28.31 -5.59 -8.64
C GLY A 79 27.59 -6.95 -8.63
N ASP A 80 27.59 -7.57 -7.45
CA ASP A 80 26.85 -8.80 -7.19
C ASP A 80 25.34 -8.55 -7.27
N PRO A 81 24.53 -9.57 -7.62
CA PRO A 81 23.08 -9.41 -7.62
C PRO A 81 22.56 -8.97 -6.25
N LEU A 82 21.59 -8.06 -6.27
CA LEU A 82 20.93 -7.52 -5.08
C LEU A 82 20.28 -8.65 -4.27
N ASN A 83 19.66 -9.62 -4.95
CA ASN A 83 19.10 -10.80 -4.32
C ASN A 83 19.13 -12.01 -5.26
N VAL A 84 19.41 -13.18 -4.69
CA VAL A 84 19.36 -14.47 -5.40
C VAL A 84 18.67 -15.52 -4.55
N GLY A 85 18.07 -16.50 -5.21
CA GLY A 85 17.57 -17.70 -4.55
C GLY A 85 17.12 -18.77 -5.52
N SER A 86 16.89 -19.96 -5.00
CA SER A 86 16.54 -21.12 -5.80
C SER A 86 15.85 -22.23 -5.01
N ASN A 87 15.57 -23.35 -5.69
CA ASN A 87 15.23 -24.61 -5.05
C ASN A 87 16.33 -25.10 -4.06
N LEU A 88 17.56 -24.58 -4.08
CA LEU A 88 18.59 -24.95 -3.11
C LEU A 88 18.54 -24.11 -1.83
N GLY A 89 17.84 -22.97 -1.85
CA GLY A 89 17.71 -22.08 -0.69
C GLY A 89 17.68 -20.60 -1.05
N ASP A 90 17.36 -19.78 -0.04
CA ASP A 90 17.52 -18.32 -0.09
C ASP A 90 19.01 -17.97 -0.11
N GLY A 91 19.43 -17.06 -0.98
CA GLY A 91 20.83 -16.68 -1.15
C GLY A 91 21.68 -17.71 -1.92
N VAL A 92 21.07 -18.70 -2.58
CA VAL A 92 21.78 -19.72 -3.36
C VAL A 92 21.34 -19.66 -4.81
N ALA A 93 22.24 -19.27 -5.71
CA ALA A 93 21.99 -19.29 -7.15
C ALA A 93 22.01 -20.73 -7.71
N VAL A 94 21.27 -20.94 -8.81
CA VAL A 94 21.32 -22.21 -9.57
C VAL A 94 22.47 -22.23 -10.56
N GLU A 95 22.82 -21.07 -11.12
CA GLU A 95 23.92 -20.92 -12.06
C GLU A 95 25.25 -21.33 -11.39
N GLU A 96 26.07 -22.09 -12.14
CA GLU A 96 27.35 -22.66 -11.70
C GLU A 96 27.30 -23.58 -10.46
N ASN A 97 26.11 -23.86 -9.91
CA ASN A 97 25.98 -24.72 -8.76
C ASN A 97 26.06 -26.21 -9.17
N PRO A 98 27.02 -27.00 -8.67
CA PRO A 98 27.18 -28.40 -9.07
C PRO A 98 26.00 -29.30 -8.67
N ALA A 99 25.14 -28.88 -7.73
CA ALA A 99 23.91 -29.58 -7.40
C ALA A 99 22.79 -29.39 -8.44
N CYS A 100 22.93 -28.41 -9.35
CA CYS A 100 21.99 -28.05 -10.39
C CYS A 100 22.65 -28.09 -11.77
N PRO A 101 22.97 -29.28 -12.31
CA PRO A 101 23.58 -29.40 -13.64
C PRO A 101 22.64 -28.96 -14.77
N ARG A 102 21.33 -29.00 -14.53
CA ARG A 102 20.29 -28.55 -15.46
C ARG A 102 19.34 -27.60 -14.73
N TRP A 103 19.17 -26.39 -15.23
CA TRP A 103 18.49 -25.32 -14.50
C TRP A 103 17.86 -24.28 -15.42
N VAL A 104 16.87 -23.56 -14.88
CA VAL A 104 16.26 -22.37 -15.48
C VAL A 104 16.15 -21.29 -14.40
N GLN A 105 16.54 -20.06 -14.72
CA GLN A 105 16.54 -18.93 -13.80
C GLN A 105 15.88 -17.73 -14.47
N VAL A 106 15.12 -16.96 -13.69
CA VAL A 106 14.69 -15.62 -14.11
C VAL A 106 15.64 -14.58 -13.55
N THR A 107 16.17 -13.72 -14.40
CA THR A 107 16.98 -12.57 -14.02
C THR A 107 16.19 -11.30 -14.32
N ALA A 108 15.89 -10.52 -13.28
CA ALA A 108 15.22 -9.24 -13.37
C ALA A 108 16.24 -8.13 -13.12
N ASN A 109 16.48 -7.29 -14.12
CA ASN A 109 17.41 -6.18 -14.05
C ASN A 109 16.63 -4.86 -14.08
N ILE A 110 16.62 -4.15 -12.94
CA ILE A 110 15.73 -3.02 -12.67
C ILE A 110 16.52 -1.73 -12.64
N GLY A 111 16.08 -0.72 -13.39
CA GLY A 111 16.69 0.59 -13.42
C GLY A 111 15.70 1.68 -13.05
N TYR A 112 15.86 2.26 -11.87
CA TYR A 112 15.16 3.49 -11.48
C TYR A 112 16.00 4.71 -11.85
N VAL A 113 15.39 5.67 -12.54
CA VAL A 113 16.04 6.92 -12.92
C VAL A 113 15.68 8.03 -11.94
N SER A 114 16.56 9.03 -11.83
CA SER A 114 16.27 10.23 -11.03
C SER A 114 14.97 10.91 -11.51
N GLU A 115 14.16 11.42 -10.58
CA GLU A 115 12.96 12.24 -10.90
C GLU A 115 13.26 13.46 -11.78
N SER A 116 14.51 13.92 -11.79
CA SER A 116 14.97 15.00 -12.67
C SER A 116 15.23 14.57 -14.11
N SER A 117 15.12 13.27 -14.40
CA SER A 117 15.33 12.68 -15.72
C SER A 117 14.03 12.70 -16.53
N GLU A 118 14.15 12.95 -17.83
CA GLU A 118 13.04 12.77 -18.79
C GLU A 118 12.93 11.31 -19.28
N SER A 119 13.81 10.43 -18.79
CA SER A 119 13.74 8.99 -19.07
C SER A 119 12.73 8.33 -18.14
N ASN A 120 12.20 7.18 -18.54
CA ASN A 120 11.37 6.36 -17.67
C ASN A 120 12.22 5.32 -16.94
N ASP A 121 11.72 4.87 -15.79
CA ASP A 121 12.15 3.64 -15.16
C ASP A 121 11.91 2.46 -16.09
N PHE A 122 12.67 1.39 -15.91
CA PHE A 122 12.57 0.21 -16.77
C PHE A 122 12.93 -1.07 -16.03
N ALA A 123 12.45 -2.19 -16.57
CA ALA A 123 12.85 -3.52 -16.13
C ALA A 123 13.21 -4.39 -17.34
N ARG A 124 14.34 -5.09 -17.27
CA ARG A 124 14.75 -6.09 -18.26
C ARG A 124 14.67 -7.46 -17.62
N ILE A 125 13.69 -8.24 -18.05
CA ILE A 125 13.47 -9.59 -17.60
C ILE A 125 14.10 -10.52 -18.62
N GLN A 126 14.90 -11.47 -18.15
CA GLN A 126 15.49 -12.51 -18.98
C GLN A 126 15.29 -13.85 -18.32
N VAL A 127 15.02 -14.88 -19.12
CA VAL A 127 15.08 -16.26 -18.64
C VAL A 127 16.34 -16.93 -19.18
N THR A 128 17.22 -17.33 -18.28
CA THR A 128 18.46 -18.04 -18.58
C THR A 128 18.34 -19.50 -18.15
N GLY A 129 19.21 -20.36 -18.67
CA GLY A 129 19.21 -21.77 -18.35
C GLY A 129 20.56 -22.43 -18.60
N SER A 130 20.66 -23.69 -18.22
CA SER A 130 21.85 -24.50 -18.46
C SER A 130 22.16 -24.64 -19.96
N PRO A 131 23.44 -24.85 -20.35
CA PRO A 131 23.86 -24.84 -21.76
C PRO A 131 23.22 -25.90 -22.67
N ASP A 132 22.54 -26.89 -22.10
CA ASP A 132 21.81 -27.93 -22.82
C ASP A 132 20.37 -27.55 -23.19
N ILE A 133 19.88 -26.40 -22.72
CA ILE A 133 18.54 -25.87 -23.03
C ILE A 133 18.63 -24.92 -24.24
N ASP A 134 17.74 -25.11 -25.23
CA ASP A 134 17.71 -24.27 -26.41
C ASP A 134 17.21 -22.85 -26.08
N SER A 135 17.85 -21.84 -26.68
CA SER A 135 17.46 -20.44 -26.52
C SER A 135 16.01 -20.14 -26.91
N ALA A 136 15.44 -20.86 -27.88
CA ALA A 136 14.06 -20.67 -28.31
C ALA A 136 13.07 -21.14 -27.23
N ASP A 137 13.41 -22.20 -26.49
CA ASP A 137 12.58 -22.71 -25.39
C ASP A 137 12.62 -21.73 -24.21
N LEU A 138 13.80 -21.20 -23.86
CA LEU A 138 13.92 -20.13 -22.86
C LEU A 138 13.13 -18.89 -23.25
N TRP A 139 13.14 -18.52 -24.53
CA TRP A 139 12.33 -17.41 -25.04
C TRP A 139 10.82 -17.68 -24.91
N GLN A 140 10.37 -18.92 -25.12
CA GLN A 140 8.97 -19.29 -24.87
C GLN A 140 8.60 -19.16 -23.40
N VAL A 141 9.49 -19.57 -22.49
CA VAL A 141 9.31 -19.42 -21.04
C VAL A 141 9.23 -17.94 -20.67
N GLU A 142 10.12 -17.09 -21.17
CA GLU A 142 10.13 -15.65 -20.92
C GLU A 142 8.82 -14.98 -21.36
N ARG A 143 8.36 -15.24 -22.59
CA ARG A 143 7.04 -14.78 -23.05
C ARG A 143 5.89 -15.31 -22.21
N GLY A 144 6.06 -16.50 -21.66
CA GLY A 144 5.14 -17.12 -20.73
C GLY A 144 4.86 -16.25 -19.51
N LEU A 145 5.88 -15.60 -18.97
CA LEU A 145 5.76 -14.71 -17.82
C LEU A 145 4.85 -13.52 -18.14
N GLU A 146 5.05 -12.87 -19.29
CA GLU A 146 4.18 -11.76 -19.73
C GLU A 146 2.72 -12.20 -19.89
N ARG A 147 2.47 -13.39 -20.47
CA ARG A 147 1.11 -13.95 -20.59
C ARG A 147 0.44 -14.21 -19.24
N LEU A 148 1.24 -14.47 -18.20
CA LEU A 148 0.78 -14.64 -16.83
C LEU A 148 0.67 -13.32 -16.05
N GLY A 149 0.88 -12.18 -16.72
CA GLY A 149 0.74 -10.84 -16.16
C GLY A 149 1.99 -10.32 -15.46
N LEU A 150 3.14 -10.97 -15.62
CA LEU A 150 4.43 -10.49 -15.13
C LEU A 150 5.09 -9.66 -16.23
N THR A 151 4.60 -8.43 -16.40
CA THR A 151 5.07 -7.46 -17.40
C THR A 151 6.13 -6.52 -16.81
N GLU A 152 6.84 -5.80 -17.68
CA GLU A 152 7.83 -4.79 -17.27
C GLU A 152 7.31 -3.85 -16.17
N ASP A 153 6.12 -3.26 -16.36
CA ASP A 153 5.50 -2.36 -15.37
C ASP A 153 5.37 -3.00 -13.96
N VAL A 154 5.07 -4.29 -13.90
CA VAL A 154 4.91 -5.01 -12.62
C VAL A 154 6.26 -5.19 -11.92
N PHE A 155 7.34 -5.43 -12.69
CA PHE A 155 8.69 -5.49 -12.15
C PHE A 155 9.21 -4.11 -11.74
N VAL A 156 8.79 -3.05 -12.41
CA VAL A 156 9.11 -1.66 -12.01
C VAL A 156 8.37 -1.31 -10.72
N ASP A 157 7.08 -1.66 -10.60
CA ASP A 157 6.25 -1.30 -9.45
C ASP A 157 6.62 -2.08 -8.17
N ASP A 158 6.91 -3.38 -8.29
CA ASP A 158 7.24 -4.26 -7.16
C ASP A 158 8.28 -5.33 -7.56
N PRO A 159 9.57 -4.95 -7.68
CA PRO A 159 10.61 -5.83 -8.21
C PRO A 159 10.83 -7.07 -7.36
N GLY A 160 10.78 -6.93 -6.03
CA GLY A 160 10.99 -8.02 -5.09
C GLY A 160 9.90 -9.09 -5.16
N TRP A 161 8.64 -8.67 -5.14
CA TRP A 161 7.52 -9.59 -5.32
C TRP A 161 7.51 -10.19 -6.73
N ALA A 162 7.72 -9.36 -7.77
CA ALA A 162 7.62 -9.80 -9.16
C ALA A 162 8.66 -10.86 -9.52
N VAL A 163 9.91 -10.72 -9.07
CA VAL A 163 10.99 -11.67 -9.38
C VAL A 163 10.77 -13.03 -8.71
N THR A 164 10.33 -13.04 -7.44
CA THR A 164 9.99 -14.29 -6.74
C THR A 164 8.72 -14.93 -7.31
N ARG A 165 7.73 -14.10 -7.70
CA ARG A 165 6.53 -14.56 -8.40
C ARG A 165 6.83 -15.17 -9.76
N ALA A 166 7.76 -14.60 -10.52
CA ALA A 166 8.23 -15.14 -11.78
C ALA A 166 8.93 -16.48 -11.59
N ALA A 167 9.79 -16.59 -10.59
CA ALA A 167 10.50 -17.82 -10.26
C ALA A 167 9.53 -18.99 -10.06
N VAL A 168 8.47 -18.79 -9.25
CA VAL A 168 7.48 -19.85 -8.97
C VAL A 168 6.59 -20.21 -10.16
N MET A 169 6.60 -19.41 -11.24
CA MET A 169 5.93 -19.73 -12.50
C MET A 169 6.80 -20.53 -13.47
N LEU A 170 8.13 -20.50 -13.31
CA LEU A 170 9.06 -21.23 -14.17
C LEU A 170 8.75 -22.73 -14.25
N PRO A 171 8.40 -23.46 -13.17
CA PRO A 171 8.06 -24.88 -13.26
C PRO A 171 6.90 -25.18 -14.22
N LEU A 172 5.87 -24.34 -14.22
CA LEU A 172 4.73 -24.47 -15.13
C LEU A 172 5.15 -24.18 -16.57
N LEU A 173 5.85 -23.08 -16.79
CA LEU A 173 6.28 -22.64 -18.12
C LEU A 173 7.33 -23.58 -18.73
N ALA A 174 8.17 -24.19 -17.90
CA ALA A 174 9.11 -25.23 -18.32
C ALA A 174 8.38 -26.47 -18.85
N VAL A 175 7.23 -26.84 -18.26
CA VAL A 175 6.39 -27.92 -18.78
C VAL A 175 5.74 -27.53 -20.10
N GLU A 176 5.22 -26.30 -20.21
CA GLU A 176 4.65 -25.80 -21.46
C GLU A 176 5.67 -25.77 -22.61
N ALA A 177 6.92 -25.43 -22.30
CA ALA A 177 8.04 -25.43 -23.24
C ALA A 177 8.63 -26.84 -23.47
N GLY A 178 8.14 -27.89 -22.79
CA GLY A 178 8.65 -29.25 -22.94
C GLY A 178 10.03 -29.49 -22.30
N LEU A 179 10.49 -28.59 -21.43
CA LEU A 179 11.76 -28.69 -20.71
C LEU A 179 11.70 -29.63 -19.51
N ALA A 180 10.49 -29.83 -18.98
CA ALA A 180 10.20 -30.68 -17.83
C ALA A 180 8.91 -31.48 -18.06
N GLU A 181 8.81 -32.65 -17.45
CA GLU A 181 7.56 -33.39 -17.41
C GLU A 181 6.60 -32.75 -16.37
N PRO A 182 5.27 -32.79 -16.60
CA PRO A 182 4.32 -32.38 -15.58
C PRO A 182 4.50 -33.21 -14.31
N ALA A 183 4.38 -32.57 -13.14
CA ALA A 183 4.32 -33.31 -11.89
C ALA A 183 3.12 -34.29 -11.89
N ASP A 184 3.30 -35.44 -11.23
CA ASP A 184 2.24 -36.43 -11.09
C ASP A 184 1.01 -35.79 -10.45
N THR A 185 -0.15 -36.00 -11.07
CA THR A 185 -1.41 -35.52 -10.50
C THR A 185 -1.66 -36.26 -9.18
N PRO A 186 -1.91 -35.55 -8.07
CA PRO A 186 -2.21 -36.20 -6.81
C PRO A 186 -3.41 -37.12 -6.99
N VAL A 187 -3.23 -38.42 -6.71
CA VAL A 187 -4.33 -39.36 -6.72
C VAL A 187 -5.36 -38.87 -5.69
N PRO A 188 -6.61 -38.58 -6.09
CA PRO A 188 -7.59 -38.06 -5.16
C PRO A 188 -7.76 -39.06 -4.01
N ALA A 189 -7.66 -38.56 -2.78
CA ALA A 189 -7.92 -39.36 -1.61
C ALA A 189 -9.33 -39.97 -1.73
N ALA A 190 -9.47 -41.27 -1.49
CA ALA A 190 -10.73 -42.01 -1.65
C ALA A 190 -11.85 -41.58 -0.68
N ALA A 191 -11.59 -40.58 0.17
CA ALA A 191 -12.57 -40.02 1.08
C ALA A 191 -13.29 -38.83 0.43
N SER A 192 -14.62 -38.87 0.40
CA SER A 192 -15.42 -37.73 -0.01
C SER A 192 -15.06 -36.50 0.83
N PRO A 193 -14.76 -35.34 0.21
CA PRO A 193 -14.42 -34.14 0.95
C PRO A 193 -15.58 -33.75 1.87
N SER A 194 -15.25 -33.36 3.11
CA SER A 194 -16.24 -32.79 4.02
C SER A 194 -16.81 -31.51 3.39
N PRO A 195 -18.13 -31.25 3.50
CA PRO A 195 -18.71 -30.04 2.94
C PRO A 195 -18.01 -28.81 3.52
N LEU A 196 -17.72 -27.85 2.66
CA LEU A 196 -17.16 -26.57 3.08
C LEU A 196 -18.11 -25.92 4.10
N PRO A 197 -17.58 -25.26 5.14
CA PRO A 197 -18.40 -24.48 6.06
C PRO A 197 -19.16 -23.40 5.28
N ASP A 198 -20.37 -23.08 5.74
CA ASP A 198 -21.20 -22.05 5.12
C ASP A 198 -20.40 -20.75 4.96
N ALA A 199 -20.47 -20.15 3.77
CA ALA A 199 -19.76 -18.89 3.48
C ALA A 199 -20.19 -17.82 4.50
N GLY A 200 -19.21 -17.29 5.25
CA GLY A 200 -19.42 -16.18 6.17
C GLY A 200 -19.92 -14.94 5.41
N SER A 201 -20.68 -14.07 6.07
CA SER A 201 -21.24 -12.89 5.41
C SER A 201 -20.15 -11.82 5.17
N ASP A 202 -19.81 -11.55 3.91
CA ASP A 202 -18.87 -10.50 3.49
C ASP A 202 -19.43 -9.07 3.56
N TYR A 203 -20.59 -8.90 4.19
CA TYR A 203 -21.36 -7.65 4.20
C TYR A 203 -20.58 -6.45 4.75
N LEU A 204 -19.71 -6.69 5.73
CA LEU A 204 -18.90 -5.64 6.35
C LEU A 204 -17.77 -5.18 5.43
N ARG A 205 -17.18 -6.11 4.66
CA ARG A 205 -16.08 -5.83 3.72
C ARG A 205 -16.60 -5.10 2.49
N ASP A 206 -17.73 -5.56 1.96
CA ASP A 206 -18.34 -5.00 0.75
C ASP A 206 -18.91 -3.58 0.98
N ARG A 207 -19.41 -3.29 2.19
CA ARG A 207 -20.11 -2.02 2.48
C ARG A 207 -19.34 -1.04 3.36
N TRP A 208 -18.07 -1.30 3.66
CA TRP A 208 -17.29 -0.44 4.54
C TRP A 208 -17.18 1.00 4.00
N GLY A 209 -16.99 1.17 2.68
CA GLY A 209 -16.95 2.49 2.05
C GLY A 209 -18.26 3.28 2.23
N TRP A 210 -19.41 2.62 2.10
CA TRP A 210 -20.71 3.26 2.32
C TRP A 210 -20.94 3.64 3.78
N LEU A 211 -20.49 2.80 4.73
CA LEU A 211 -20.54 3.10 6.16
C LEU A 211 -19.67 4.30 6.53
N LEU A 212 -18.45 4.40 5.97
CA LEU A 212 -17.58 5.56 6.17
C LEU A 212 -18.20 6.84 5.60
N ALA A 213 -18.79 6.77 4.40
CA ALA A 213 -19.46 7.90 3.78
C ALA A 213 -20.67 8.38 4.61
N THR A 214 -21.49 7.47 5.14
CA THR A 214 -22.63 7.82 6.00
C THR A 214 -22.19 8.43 7.33
N VAL A 215 -21.15 7.88 7.97
CA VAL A 215 -20.58 8.48 9.19
C VAL A 215 -20.03 9.88 8.92
N GLY A 216 -19.29 10.06 7.82
CA GLY A 216 -18.78 11.38 7.41
C GLY A 216 -19.90 12.41 7.19
N LEU A 217 -20.98 12.00 6.53
CA LEU A 217 -22.14 12.87 6.30
C LEU A 217 -22.84 13.28 7.61
N LEU A 218 -22.98 12.34 8.56
CA LEU A 218 -23.56 12.62 9.87
C LEU A 218 -22.72 13.61 10.68
N LEU A 219 -21.39 13.51 10.60
CA LEU A 219 -20.48 14.45 11.26
C LEU A 219 -20.60 15.86 10.66
N LEU A 220 -20.69 15.97 9.34
CA LEU A 220 -20.94 17.26 8.66
C LEU A 220 -22.30 17.85 9.05
N ALA A 221 -23.35 17.04 9.10
CA ALA A 221 -24.67 17.48 9.53
C ALA A 221 -24.64 18.00 10.98
N ALA A 222 -23.98 17.29 11.90
CA ALA A 222 -23.80 17.73 13.28
C ALA A 222 -23.02 19.05 13.37
N LEU A 223 -22.00 19.23 12.53
CA LEU A 223 -21.25 20.49 12.44
C LEU A 223 -22.17 21.65 11.99
N PHE A 224 -22.97 21.46 10.94
CA PHE A 224 -23.88 22.53 10.48
C PHE A 224 -24.94 22.88 11.52
N VAL A 225 -25.50 21.87 12.21
CA VAL A 225 -26.47 22.10 13.30
C VAL A 225 -25.84 22.88 14.44
N THR A 226 -24.64 22.50 14.87
CA THR A 226 -23.94 23.20 15.97
C THR A 226 -23.57 24.63 15.60
N VAL A 227 -23.05 24.87 14.38
CA VAL A 227 -22.77 26.21 13.86
C VAL A 227 -24.04 27.05 13.77
N GLY A 228 -25.13 26.50 13.22
CA GLY A 228 -26.42 27.18 13.10
C GLY A 228 -27.01 27.56 14.46
N VAL A 229 -26.93 26.67 15.46
CA VAL A 229 -27.38 26.96 16.83
C VAL A 229 -26.52 28.06 17.47
N VAL A 230 -25.20 28.04 17.27
CA VAL A 230 -24.28 29.05 17.81
C VAL A 230 -24.52 30.41 17.15
N GLN A 231 -24.67 30.47 15.83
CA GLN A 231 -24.98 31.69 15.08
C GLN A 231 -26.34 32.25 15.50
N ARG A 232 -27.37 31.41 15.63
CA ARG A 232 -28.70 31.82 16.09
C ARG A 232 -28.70 32.35 17.52
N ARG A 233 -27.91 31.74 18.42
CA ARG A 233 -27.73 32.23 19.80
C ARG A 233 -26.99 33.58 19.83
N ARG A 234 -26.03 33.81 18.93
CA ARG A 234 -25.35 35.09 18.79
C ARG A 234 -26.30 36.18 18.27
N GLN A 235 -27.12 35.89 17.26
CA GLN A 235 -28.12 36.84 16.74
C GLN A 235 -29.18 37.21 17.79
N ARG A 236 -29.68 36.23 18.56
CA ARG A 236 -30.65 36.49 19.65
C ARG A 236 -30.08 37.30 20.83
N ARG A 237 -28.76 37.30 21.02
CA ARG A 237 -28.10 38.15 22.04
C ARG A 237 -27.89 39.59 21.56
N VAL A 238 -27.94 39.85 20.26
CA VAL A 238 -27.80 41.19 19.68
C VAL A 238 -29.14 41.92 19.61
N VAL A 239 -30.27 41.21 19.60
CA VAL A 239 -31.62 41.81 19.64
C VAL A 239 -32.21 41.71 21.06
N VAL A 240 -31.69 42.52 21.98
CA VAL A 240 -32.46 43.01 23.13
C VAL A 240 -32.52 44.53 22.98
N PRO A 241 -33.69 45.13 22.69
CA PRO A 241 -33.80 46.58 22.67
C PRO A 241 -33.58 47.09 24.09
N ALA A 242 -32.70 48.08 24.23
CA ALA A 242 -32.46 48.77 25.47
C ALA A 242 -33.76 49.48 25.90
N GLN A 243 -34.44 48.94 26.92
CA GLN A 243 -35.50 49.65 27.62
C GLN A 243 -35.04 50.02 29.04
N ARG A 244 -34.65 51.29 29.14
CA ARG A 244 -34.84 52.24 30.27
C ARG A 244 -34.06 52.04 31.57
N ALA A 245 -33.18 53.01 31.84
CA ALA A 245 -32.96 53.55 33.19
C ALA A 245 -32.53 55.03 33.11
N GLY A 246 -33.29 55.93 33.73
CA GLY A 246 -32.79 57.25 34.15
C GLY A 246 -33.52 58.50 33.62
N ALA A 247 -34.58 58.91 34.32
CA ALA A 247 -34.96 60.31 34.59
C ALA A 247 -36.27 60.24 35.41
N GLY A 248 -36.28 60.44 36.73
CA GLY A 248 -35.65 61.52 37.45
C GLY A 248 -36.81 62.37 38.01
N ALA A 249 -37.02 62.28 39.32
CA ALA A 249 -38.05 63.01 40.04
C ALA A 249 -37.97 64.52 39.77
N ALA A 250 -39.08 65.14 39.40
CA ALA A 250 -39.25 66.58 39.44
C ALA A 250 -40.64 66.87 40.02
N GLY A 251 -40.68 67.05 41.35
CA GLY A 251 -41.85 67.56 42.06
C GLY A 251 -42.15 68.98 41.61
N ARG A 252 -43.39 69.22 41.16
CA ARG A 252 -43.92 70.57 40.99
C ARG A 252 -44.68 70.96 42.25
N THR A 253 -44.20 72.02 42.90
CA THR A 253 -44.91 72.84 43.87
C THR A 253 -46.04 73.61 43.21
N ARG A 254 -47.22 73.58 43.84
CA ARG A 254 -48.34 74.54 43.70
C ARG A 254 -49.21 74.34 44.95
N GLU A 255 -49.60 75.28 45.78
CA GLU A 255 -49.47 76.74 45.99
C GLU A 255 -50.19 76.99 47.35
N LYS A 256 -49.88 78.05 48.09
CA LYS A 256 -50.67 78.47 49.27
C LYS A 256 -51.23 79.87 49.04
N ALA A 257 -52.46 80.04 49.51
CA ALA A 257 -53.35 81.21 49.54
C ALA A 257 -54.18 81.44 48.27
#